data_AF-A0A1E4M1J6-F1
#
_entry.id   AF-A0A1E4M1J6-F1
#
_cell.length_a   1.000
_cell.length_b   1.000
_cell.length_c   1.000
_cell.angle_alpha   90.00
_cell.angle_beta   90.00
_cell.angle_gamma   90.00
#
_symmetry.space_group_name_H-M   'P 1'
#
loop_
_entity.id
_entity.type
_entity.pdbx_description
1 polymer ?
#
loop_
_entity_poly.entity_id
_entity_poly.type
_entity_poly.pdbx_seq_one_letter_code
_entity_poly.pdbx_strand_id
1 'polypeptide(L)'
;MTVTGPASHEGEPSAAALLAAGDITGLMRACHDRRLEREGIPMVLGLADERRPLPANTDAAQLAEGAAFAAVLDRYAEALVPFARRDDEGAVITAMQVLAYTHFAPNAEPITEGAGA
;
A
#
# COMPACT_ATOMS: atom_id res chain seq x y z
N MET A 1 17.44 -27.59 -4.12
CA MET A 1 17.38 -27.31 -5.57
C MET A 1 17.19 -25.81 -5.71
N THR A 2 18.28 -25.08 -5.96
CA THR A 2 18.24 -23.63 -6.22
C THR A 2 17.97 -23.43 -7.70
N VAL A 3 16.84 -22.81 -8.02
CA VAL A 3 16.50 -22.41 -9.38
C VAL A 3 17.23 -21.11 -9.67
N THR A 4 18.26 -21.17 -10.51
CA THR A 4 18.96 -19.99 -11.05
C THR A 4 18.45 -19.76 -12.47
N GLY A 5 17.41 -18.93 -12.59
CA GLY A 5 17.00 -18.35 -13.87
C GLY A 5 17.62 -16.95 -14.07
N PRO A 6 17.57 -16.39 -15.29
CA PRO A 6 17.93 -14.98 -15.50
C PRO A 6 17.07 -14.08 -14.59
N ALA A 7 17.65 -13.00 -14.07
CA ALA A 7 16.87 -12.02 -13.31
C ALA A 7 15.81 -11.44 -14.25
N SER A 8 14.53 -11.66 -13.93
CA SER A 8 13.39 -11.41 -14.81
C SER A 8 13.17 -9.95 -15.24
N HIS A 9 13.99 -9.01 -14.76
CA HIS A 9 13.71 -7.57 -14.80
C HIS A 9 14.92 -6.70 -15.20
N GLU A 10 15.97 -7.24 -15.83
CA GLU A 10 17.04 -6.41 -16.40
C GLU A 10 16.46 -5.47 -17.48
N GLY A 11 16.42 -4.16 -17.18
CA GLY A 11 15.91 -3.12 -18.08
C GLY A 11 14.48 -2.65 -17.82
N GLU A 12 13.79 -3.17 -16.79
CA GLU A 12 12.48 -2.65 -16.38
C GLU A 12 12.60 -1.36 -15.54
N PRO A 13 11.66 -0.41 -15.68
CA PRO A 13 11.65 0.82 -14.89
C PRO A 13 11.39 0.51 -13.41
N SER A 14 12.13 1.17 -12.51
CA SER A 14 11.96 0.95 -11.07
C SER A 14 10.63 1.52 -10.55
N ALA A 15 10.17 1.02 -9.40
CA ALA A 15 8.94 1.52 -8.75
C ALA A 15 9.00 3.05 -8.51
N ALA A 16 10.17 3.58 -8.14
CA ALA A 16 10.36 5.02 -7.96
C ALA A 16 10.22 5.80 -9.28
N ALA A 17 10.75 5.27 -10.39
CA ALA A 17 10.61 5.89 -11.71
C ALA A 17 9.16 5.86 -12.21
N LEU A 18 8.44 4.75 -11.97
CA LEU A 18 7.02 4.59 -12.33
C LEU A 18 6.13 5.53 -11.53
N LEU A 19 6.38 5.67 -10.22
CA LEU A 19 5.70 6.63 -9.36
C LEU A 19 5.93 8.08 -9.84
N ALA A 20 7.17 8.44 -10.16
CA ALA A 20 7.51 9.78 -10.65
C ALA A 20 6.86 10.09 -12.02
N ALA A 21 6.68 9.07 -12.86
CA ALA A 21 5.99 9.18 -14.14
C ALA A 21 4.45 9.22 -14.01
N GLY A 22 3.90 8.99 -12.81
CA GLY A 22 2.46 8.85 -12.60
C GLY A 22 1.89 7.56 -13.18
N ASP A 23 2.72 6.58 -13.54
CA ASP A 23 2.29 5.27 -14.03
C ASP A 23 1.94 4.35 -12.86
N ILE A 24 0.75 4.56 -12.31
CA ILE A 24 0.25 3.79 -11.16
C ILE A 24 0.05 2.31 -11.52
N THR A 25 -0.32 2.01 -12.77
CA THR A 25 -0.54 0.62 -13.20
C THR A 25 0.78 -0.13 -13.28
N GLY A 26 1.81 0.50 -13.86
CA GLY A 26 3.17 -0.03 -13.87
C GLY A 26 3.74 -0.19 -12.47
N LEU A 27 3.55 0.82 -11.60
CA LEU A 27 3.97 0.77 -10.19
C LEU A 27 3.35 -0.43 -9.46
N MET A 28 2.04 -0.58 -9.56
CA MET A 28 1.32 -1.69 -8.93
C MET A 28 1.88 -3.02 -9.44
N ARG A 29 2.10 -3.18 -10.75
CA ARG A 29 2.65 -4.41 -11.31
C ARG A 29 4.05 -4.72 -10.78
N ALA A 30 4.95 -3.74 -10.81
CA ALA A 30 6.32 -3.87 -10.29
C ALA A 30 6.33 -4.24 -8.79
N CYS A 31 5.40 -3.67 -8.01
CA CYS A 31 5.26 -3.97 -6.59
C CYS A 31 4.66 -5.35 -6.30
N HIS A 32 3.75 -5.86 -7.13
CA HIS A 32 3.25 -7.24 -7.02
C HIS A 32 4.31 -8.28 -7.44
N ASP A 33 5.19 -7.91 -8.36
CA ASP A 33 6.32 -8.75 -8.80
C ASP A 33 7.47 -8.77 -7.78
N ARG A 34 7.46 -7.91 -6.73
CA ARG A 34 8.38 -7.99 -5.58
C ARG A 34 8.17 -9.28 -4.78
N ARG A 35 8.78 -10.34 -5.31
CA ARG A 35 9.06 -11.70 -4.81
C ARG A 35 8.40 -12.14 -3.50
N LEU A 36 7.28 -12.84 -3.69
CA LEU A 36 6.83 -13.99 -2.88
C LEU A 36 7.99 -14.92 -2.43
N GLU A 37 9.03 -15.08 -3.26
CA GLU A 37 10.16 -15.99 -3.01
C GLU A 37 11.29 -15.39 -2.14
N ARG A 38 11.28 -14.09 -1.78
CA ARG A 38 12.38 -13.45 -1.03
C ARG A 38 11.94 -12.72 0.23
N GLU A 39 10.78 -12.07 0.20
CA GLU A 39 10.32 -11.20 1.30
C GLU A 39 9.13 -11.83 2.06
N GLY A 40 8.43 -12.81 1.47
CA GLY A 40 7.18 -13.33 1.98
C GLY A 40 6.05 -12.30 1.87
N ILE A 41 4.78 -12.73 1.97
CA ILE A 41 3.66 -11.78 2.09
C ILE A 41 3.57 -11.39 3.58
N PRO A 42 3.77 -10.11 3.97
CA PRO A 42 3.48 -9.68 5.31
C PRO A 42 1.97 -9.81 5.54
N MET A 43 1.60 -10.79 6.35
CA MET A 43 0.21 -11.14 6.63
C MET A 43 -0.14 -10.66 8.04
N VAL A 44 -0.98 -9.63 8.13
CA VAL A 44 -1.53 -9.15 9.41
C VAL A 44 -2.91 -9.78 9.59
N LEU A 45 -3.06 -10.61 10.61
CA LEU A 45 -4.35 -11.23 10.94
C LEU A 45 -5.04 -10.43 12.06
N GLY A 46 -6.05 -9.65 11.69
CA GLY A 46 -6.95 -9.01 12.66
C GLY A 46 -8.10 -9.93 13.02
N LEU A 47 -8.16 -10.39 14.27
CA LEU A 47 -9.30 -11.16 14.79
C LEU A 47 -10.24 -10.21 15.54
N ALA A 48 -11.39 -9.90 14.96
CA ALA A 48 -12.46 -9.16 15.61
C ALA A 48 -13.49 -10.13 16.21
N ASP A 49 -13.92 -9.91 17.46
CA ASP A 49 -15.10 -10.58 18.02
C ASP A 49 -16.36 -9.83 17.57
N GLU A 50 -16.97 -10.29 16.47
CA GLU A 50 -18.17 -9.67 15.88
C GLU A 50 -19.45 -9.88 16.71
N ARG A 51 -19.42 -10.70 17.77
CA ARG A 51 -20.60 -10.97 18.60
C ARG A 51 -21.00 -9.78 19.47
N ARG A 52 -20.15 -8.77 19.57
CA ARG A 52 -20.39 -7.55 20.34
C ARG A 52 -20.04 -6.33 19.50
N PRO A 53 -20.66 -5.16 19.77
CA PRO A 53 -20.21 -3.92 19.18
C PRO A 53 -18.71 -3.73 19.46
N LEU A 54 -17.95 -3.39 18.42
CA LEU A 54 -16.57 -2.97 18.59
C LEU A 54 -16.56 -1.72 19.50
N PRO A 55 -15.82 -1.71 20.61
CA PRO A 55 -15.76 -0.55 21.48
C PRO A 55 -15.12 0.62 20.71
N ALA A 56 -15.80 1.76 20.71
CA ALA A 56 -15.24 2.97 20.15
C ALA A 56 -13.98 3.37 20.91
N ASN A 57 -12.92 3.70 20.18
CA ASN A 57 -11.73 4.25 20.78
C ASN A 57 -12.03 5.68 21.28
N THR A 58 -11.67 5.98 22.53
CA THR A 58 -11.89 7.31 23.14
C THR A 58 -10.59 8.08 23.36
N ASP A 59 -9.43 7.49 23.06
CA ASP A 59 -8.15 8.17 23.17
C ASP A 59 -8.02 9.24 22.08
N ALA A 60 -7.93 10.50 22.50
CA ALA A 60 -7.83 11.65 21.60
C ALA A 60 -6.60 11.59 20.68
N ALA A 61 -5.47 11.05 21.15
CA ALA A 61 -4.27 10.92 20.34
C ALA A 61 -4.47 9.91 19.20
N GLN A 62 -5.07 8.76 19.53
CA GLN A 62 -5.36 7.72 18.54
C GLN A 62 -6.46 8.12 17.57
N LEU A 63 -7.46 8.88 18.02
CA LEU A 63 -8.48 9.45 17.14
C LEU A 63 -7.88 10.48 16.16
N ALA A 64 -6.98 11.34 16.62
CA ALA A 64 -6.29 12.29 15.77
C ALA A 64 -5.39 11.59 14.74
N GLU A 65 -4.67 10.54 15.16
CA GLU A 65 -3.85 9.72 14.28
C GLU A 65 -4.71 9.00 13.22
N GLY A 66 -5.83 8.39 13.63
CA GLY A 66 -6.77 7.75 12.72
C GLY A 66 -7.37 8.72 11.68
N ALA A 67 -7.73 9.93 12.11
CA ALA A 67 -8.21 10.97 11.20
C ALA A 67 -7.14 11.41 10.19
N ALA A 68 -5.88 11.50 10.62
CA ALA A 68 -4.77 11.79 9.71
C ALA A 68 -4.60 10.69 8.66
N PHE A 69 -4.66 9.41 9.05
CA PHE A 69 -4.58 8.29 8.11
C PHE A 69 -5.74 8.26 7.11
N ALA A 70 -6.97 8.48 7.59
CA ALA A 70 -8.15 8.56 6.73
C ALA A 70 -7.99 9.68 5.68
N ALA A 71 -7.54 10.87 6.09
CA ALA A 71 -7.33 11.98 5.17
C ALA A 71 -6.23 11.70 4.12
N VAL A 72 -5.26 10.84 4.40
CA VAL A 72 -4.28 10.41 3.38
C VAL A 72 -4.95 9.43 2.41
N LEU A 73 -5.67 8.43 2.90
CA LEU A 73 -6.36 7.46 2.07
C LEU A 73 -7.37 8.12 1.13
N ASP A 74 -8.12 9.12 1.62
CA ASP A 74 -9.09 9.87 0.83
C ASP A 74 -8.44 10.56 -0.38
N ARG A 75 -7.24 11.14 -0.22
CA ARG A 75 -6.50 11.75 -1.35
C ARG A 75 -6.12 10.73 -2.42
N TYR A 76 -5.70 9.53 -2.00
CA TYR A 76 -5.40 8.45 -2.93
C TYR A 76 -6.68 7.94 -3.62
N ALA A 77 -7.79 7.82 -2.88
CA ALA A 77 -9.06 7.42 -3.44
C ALA A 77 -9.58 8.42 -4.49
N GLU A 78 -9.51 9.73 -4.21
CA GLU A 78 -9.87 10.78 -5.15
C GLU A 78 -8.99 10.76 -6.41
N ALA A 79 -7.69 10.53 -6.26
CA ALA A 79 -6.75 10.51 -7.38
C ALA A 79 -6.88 9.27 -8.26
N LEU A 80 -7.12 8.10 -7.66
CA LEU A 80 -7.03 6.81 -8.33
C LEU A 80 -8.39 6.29 -8.79
N VAL A 81 -9.43 6.53 -8.01
CA VAL A 81 -10.75 5.93 -8.18
C VAL A 81 -11.88 6.97 -7.97
N PRO A 82 -11.83 8.16 -8.62
CA PRO A 82 -12.81 9.24 -8.40
C PRO A 82 -14.25 8.86 -8.76
N PHE A 83 -14.43 7.82 -9.56
CA PHE A 83 -15.72 7.29 -10.01
C PHE A 83 -16.26 6.16 -9.12
N ALA A 84 -15.53 5.76 -8.09
CA ALA A 84 -15.94 4.70 -7.19
C ALA A 84 -17.21 5.09 -6.42
N ARG A 85 -18.04 4.08 -6.17
CA ARG A 85 -19.21 4.26 -5.30
C ARG A 85 -18.75 4.38 -3.85
N ARG A 86 -19.57 5.00 -3.02
CA ARG A 86 -19.38 4.96 -1.58
C ARG A 86 -19.40 3.49 -1.12
N ASP A 87 -18.44 3.12 -0.29
CA ASP A 87 -18.25 1.77 0.24
C ASP A 87 -17.90 0.71 -0.82
N ASP A 88 -17.33 1.13 -1.96
CA ASP A 88 -16.76 0.20 -2.96
C ASP A 88 -15.45 -0.41 -2.43
N GLU A 89 -15.55 -1.65 -1.96
CA GLU A 89 -14.43 -2.41 -1.40
C GLU A 89 -13.24 -2.50 -2.37
N GLY A 90 -13.49 -2.69 -3.67
CA GLY A 90 -12.42 -2.80 -4.67
C GLY A 90 -11.66 -1.49 -4.84
N ALA A 91 -12.37 -0.37 -4.77
CA ALA A 91 -11.76 0.96 -4.81
C ALA A 91 -10.92 1.26 -3.56
N VAL A 92 -11.42 0.89 -2.38
CA VAL A 92 -10.70 1.03 -1.10
C VAL A 92 -9.42 0.19 -1.11
N ILE A 93 -9.51 -1.08 -1.52
CA ILE A 93 -8.34 -1.97 -1.62
C ILE A 93 -7.30 -1.38 -2.58
N THR A 94 -7.73 -0.87 -3.76
CA THR A 94 -6.83 -0.26 -4.74
C THR A 94 -6.08 0.94 -4.14
N ALA A 95 -6.80 1.86 -3.48
CA ALA A 95 -6.20 3.03 -2.85
C ALA A 95 -5.25 2.62 -1.71
N MET A 96 -5.63 1.64 -0.89
CA MET A 96 -4.80 1.13 0.21
C MET A 96 -3.52 0.46 -0.29
N GLN A 97 -3.58 -0.31 -1.40
CA GLN A 97 -2.40 -0.94 -1.97
C GLN A 97 -1.40 0.10 -2.49
N VAL A 98 -1.86 1.11 -3.23
CA VAL A 98 -0.99 2.19 -3.71
C VAL A 98 -0.43 2.99 -2.54
N LEU A 99 -1.26 3.31 -1.54
CA LEU A 99 -0.82 3.94 -0.30
C LEU A 99 0.28 3.13 0.37
N ALA A 100 0.10 1.81 0.56
CA ALA A 100 1.06 0.94 1.23
C ALA A 100 2.39 0.83 0.46
N TYR A 101 2.34 0.78 -0.87
CA TYR A 101 3.56 0.76 -1.69
C TYR A 101 4.30 2.09 -1.70
N THR A 102 3.56 3.20 -1.62
CA THR A 102 4.15 4.54 -1.59
C THR A 102 4.62 4.92 -0.18
N HIS A 103 3.87 4.51 0.85
CA HIS A 103 4.06 4.84 2.25
C HIS A 103 3.73 3.62 3.13
N PHE A 104 4.75 2.90 3.61
CA PHE A 104 4.55 1.88 4.66
C PHE A 104 4.14 2.51 6.00
N ALA A 105 4.51 3.78 6.21
CA ALA A 105 4.03 4.65 7.26
C ALA A 105 3.56 5.97 6.61
N PRO A 106 2.29 6.37 6.69
CA PRO A 106 1.74 7.53 5.97
C PRO A 106 2.38 8.89 6.28
N ASN A 107 3.09 9.00 7.40
CA ASN A 107 3.90 10.18 7.77
C ASN A 107 5.38 10.03 7.37
N ALA A 108 5.80 8.87 6.87
CA ALA A 108 7.15 8.67 6.36
C ALA A 108 7.24 9.18 4.91
N GLU A 109 8.39 9.75 4.59
CA GLU A 109 8.71 10.08 3.21
C GLU A 109 8.62 8.82 2.31
N PRO A 110 8.21 8.98 1.05
CA PRO A 110 8.19 7.88 0.10
C PRO A 110 9.51 7.12 0.08
N ILE A 111 9.45 5.81 -0.07
CA ILE A 111 10.67 4.99 -0.21
C ILE A 111 11.43 5.47 -1.44
N THR A 112 12.61 6.07 -1.23
CA THR A 112 13.56 6.40 -2.30
C THR A 112 14.54 5.24 -2.45
N GLU A 113 14.81 4.79 -3.68
CA GLU A 113 15.85 3.78 -3.91
C GLU A 113 17.21 4.37 -3.54
N GLY A 114 17.78 3.88 -2.44
CA GLY A 114 19.06 4.36 -1.91
C GLY A 114 19.43 3.90 -0.49
N ALA A 115 18.51 3.32 0.29
CA ALA A 115 18.80 2.85 1.65
C ALA A 115 18.95 1.32 1.70
N GLY A 116 20.13 0.84 1.35
CA GLY A 116 20.51 -0.56 1.50
C GLY A 116 22.01 -0.76 1.27
N ALA A 117 22.81 -0.40 2.28
CA ALA A 117 24.14 -0.97 2.49
C ALA A 117 24.01 -2.18 3.43
#